data_AF-A0A2P4EU88-F1
#
_entry.id   AF-A0A2P4EU88-F1
#
_cell.length_a   1.000
_cell.length_b   1.000
_cell.length_c   1.000
_cell.angle_alpha   90.00
_cell.angle_beta   90.00
_cell.angle_gamma   90.00
#
_symmetry.space_group_name_H-M   'P 1'
#
loop_
_entity.id
_entity.type
_entity.pdbx_description
1 polymer ?
#
loop_
_entity_poly.entity_id
_entity_poly.type
_entity_poly.pdbx_seq_one_letter_code
_entity_poly.pdbx_strand_id
1 'polypeptide(L)'
;MTTLRQSLYGLALLAALAGLLYMQHQRVQIAQGATKLANERAQTAEQQSTARQQTITALNSALASERSAQQQLQQEHAGIRQQLRTSQQQIEALTRENEELRKWASTELPDTARRLRTRPAITGAADYRAWLSRRNALHPVTNRAPDQRPPAD
;
A
#
# COMPACT_ATOMS: atom_id res chain seq x y z
N MET A 1 -66.47 -84.76 17.26
CA MET A 1 -64.98 -84.69 17.35
C MET A 1 -64.35 -83.78 16.30
N THR A 2 -65.02 -83.47 15.18
CA THR A 2 -64.48 -82.69 14.04
C THR A 2 -64.50 -81.16 14.22
N THR A 3 -65.47 -80.61 14.95
CA THR A 3 -65.61 -79.16 15.20
C THR A 3 -64.53 -78.60 16.11
N LEU A 4 -64.07 -79.39 17.10
CA LEU A 4 -63.04 -78.99 18.07
C LEU A 4 -61.66 -78.83 17.43
N ARG A 5 -61.34 -79.64 16.41
CA ARG A 5 -60.10 -79.51 15.64
C ARG A 5 -60.13 -78.29 14.72
N GLN A 6 -61.28 -78.02 14.09
CA GLN A 6 -61.45 -76.86 13.22
C GLN A 6 -61.35 -75.53 13.98
N SER A 7 -61.90 -75.44 15.19
CA SER A 7 -61.76 -74.24 16.04
C SER A 7 -60.31 -74.04 16.51
N LEU A 8 -59.58 -75.12 16.80
CA LEU A 8 -58.15 -75.05 17.14
C LEU A 8 -57.30 -74.51 15.98
N TYR A 9 -57.54 -74.95 14.74
CA TYR A 9 -56.82 -74.41 13.58
C TYR A 9 -57.15 -72.94 13.32
N GLY A 10 -58.41 -72.53 13.50
CA GLY A 10 -58.81 -71.12 13.40
C GLY A 10 -58.10 -70.24 14.43
N LEU A 11 -58.03 -70.70 15.68
CA LEU A 11 -57.30 -70.02 16.75
C LEU A 11 -55.80 -69.97 16.48
N ALA A 12 -55.20 -71.06 15.98
CA ALA A 12 -53.78 -71.09 15.62
C ALA A 12 -53.47 -70.11 14.47
N LEU A 13 -54.35 -70.00 13.47
CA LEU A 13 -54.19 -69.09 12.36
C LEU A 13 -54.33 -67.63 12.79
N LEU A 14 -55.27 -67.31 13.68
CA LEU A 14 -55.40 -65.99 14.28
C LEU A 14 -54.18 -65.61 15.13
N ALA A 15 -53.64 -66.55 15.92
CA ALA A 15 -52.43 -66.32 16.70
C ALA A 15 -51.21 -66.06 15.81
N ALA A 16 -51.06 -66.83 14.71
CA ALA A 16 -50.01 -66.61 13.72
C ALA A 16 -50.14 -65.24 13.04
N LEU A 17 -51.36 -64.83 12.69
CA LEU A 17 -51.62 -63.52 12.07
C LEU A 17 -51.29 -62.37 13.04
N ALA A 18 -51.70 -62.49 14.31
CA ALA A 18 -51.38 -61.52 15.35
C ALA A 18 -49.87 -61.40 15.58
N GLY A 19 -49.14 -62.52 15.57
CA GLY A 19 -47.67 -62.53 15.68
C GLY A 19 -46.99 -61.82 14.50
N LEU A 20 -47.46 -62.07 13.27
CA LEU A 20 -46.96 -61.38 12.08
C LEU A 20 -47.19 -59.86 12.14
N LEU A 21 -48.39 -59.44 12.53
CA LEU A 21 -48.72 -58.01 12.69
C LEU A 21 -47.88 -57.36 13.78
N TYR A 22 -47.65 -58.04 14.90
CA TYR A 22 -46.78 -57.55 15.97
C TYR A 22 -45.35 -57.37 15.49
N MET A 23 -44.80 -58.35 14.76
CA MET A 23 -43.45 -58.26 14.20
C MET A 23 -43.32 -57.14 13.16
N GLN A 24 -44.34 -56.94 12.31
CA GLN A 24 -44.36 -55.86 11.33
C GLN A 24 -44.43 -54.49 12.02
N HIS A 25 -45.30 -54.36 13.03
CA HIS A 25 -45.42 -53.15 13.83
C HIS A 25 -44.10 -52.79 14.52
N GLN A 26 -43.40 -53.78 15.08
CA GLN A 26 -42.10 -53.58 15.73
C GLN A 26 -41.00 -53.18 14.73
N ARG A 27 -40.98 -53.78 13.53
CA ARG A 27 -40.06 -53.39 12.45
C ARG A 27 -40.28 -51.95 12.00
N VAL A 28 -41.53 -51.52 11.87
CA VAL A 28 -41.87 -50.15 11.48
C VAL A 28 -41.42 -49.15 12.55
N GLN A 29 -41.61 -49.45 13.84
CA GLN A 29 -41.14 -48.58 14.91
C GLN A 29 -39.62 -48.43 14.94
N ILE A 30 -38.88 -49.54 14.76
CA ILE A 30 -37.41 -49.50 14.70
C ILE A 30 -36.95 -48.68 13.49
N ALA A 31 -37.56 -48.90 12.32
CA ALA A 31 -37.26 -48.14 11.11
C ALA A 31 -37.55 -46.65 11.28
N GLN A 32 -38.67 -46.28 11.91
CA GLN A 32 -39.01 -44.88 12.21
C GLN A 32 -38.05 -44.23 13.22
N GLY A 33 -37.57 -44.98 14.21
CA GLY A 33 -36.54 -44.49 15.13
C GLY A 33 -35.21 -44.22 14.41
N ALA A 34 -34.81 -45.14 13.53
CA ALA A 34 -33.58 -45.00 12.74
C ALA A 34 -33.65 -43.81 11.77
N THR A 35 -34.79 -43.58 11.10
CA THR A 35 -34.96 -42.43 10.19
C THR A 35 -34.99 -41.10 10.93
N LYS A 36 -35.63 -41.03 12.11
CA LYS A 36 -35.60 -39.83 12.95
C LYS A 36 -34.18 -39.46 13.36
N LEU A 37 -33.41 -40.43 13.87
CA LEU A 37 -32.03 -40.20 14.26
C LEU A 37 -31.14 -39.81 13.06
N ALA A 38 -31.38 -40.41 11.90
CA ALA A 38 -30.68 -40.03 10.67
C ALA A 38 -30.98 -38.57 10.26
N ASN A 39 -32.25 -38.16 10.32
CA ASN A 39 -32.66 -36.78 10.02
C ASN A 39 -32.09 -35.78 11.03
N GLU A 40 -32.13 -36.09 12.33
CA GLU A 40 -31.54 -35.23 13.36
C GLU A 40 -30.03 -35.07 13.17
N ARG A 41 -29.32 -36.14 12.82
CA ARG A 41 -27.90 -36.09 12.49
C ARG A 41 -27.62 -35.27 11.24
N ALA A 42 -28.43 -35.44 10.19
CA ALA A 42 -28.31 -34.66 8.96
C ALA A 42 -28.54 -33.16 9.25
N GLN A 43 -29.59 -32.82 9.98
CA GLN A 43 -29.89 -31.44 10.36
C GLN A 43 -28.79 -30.84 11.23
N THR A 44 -28.25 -31.60 12.18
CA THR A 44 -27.12 -31.16 13.02
C THR A 44 -25.87 -30.93 12.17
N ALA A 45 -25.59 -31.81 11.22
CA ALA A 45 -24.45 -31.67 10.30
C ALA A 45 -24.61 -30.44 9.40
N GLU A 46 -25.81 -30.18 8.88
CA GLU A 46 -26.14 -28.99 8.09
C GLU A 46 -25.98 -27.70 8.91
N GLN A 47 -26.46 -27.68 10.15
CA GLN A 47 -26.27 -26.56 11.08
C GLN A 47 -24.79 -26.31 11.35
N GLN A 48 -24.02 -27.36 11.64
CA GLN A 48 -22.56 -27.24 11.83
C GLN A 48 -21.85 -26.76 10.57
N SER A 49 -22.24 -27.25 9.39
CA SER A 49 -21.69 -26.80 8.11
C SER A 49 -21.98 -25.33 7.87
N THR A 50 -23.20 -24.88 8.14
CA THR A 50 -23.62 -23.49 8.02
C THR A 50 -22.85 -22.59 8.97
N ALA A 51 -22.72 -22.99 10.24
CA ALA A 51 -21.94 -22.26 11.23
C ALA A 51 -20.46 -22.15 10.82
N ARG A 52 -19.85 -23.24 10.34
CA ARG A 52 -18.48 -23.23 9.82
C ARG A 52 -18.35 -22.29 8.61
N GLN A 53 -19.30 -22.30 7.69
CA GLN A 53 -19.27 -21.43 6.52
C GLN A 53 -19.36 -19.95 6.92
N GLN A 54 -20.19 -19.61 7.90
CA GLN A 54 -20.27 -18.26 8.47
C GLN A 54 -18.94 -17.86 9.11
N THR A 55 -18.32 -18.74 9.91
CA THR A 55 -16.99 -18.49 10.50
C THR A 55 -15.93 -18.29 9.43
N ILE A 56 -15.88 -19.13 8.40
CA ILE A 56 -14.93 -18.99 7.28
C ILE A 56 -15.11 -17.64 6.58
N THR A 57 -16.36 -17.24 6.35
CA THR A 57 -16.69 -15.96 5.70
C THR A 57 -16.23 -14.79 6.56
N ALA A 58 -16.45 -14.83 7.87
CA ALA A 58 -15.99 -13.82 8.81
C ALA A 58 -14.46 -13.75 8.92
N LEU A 59 -13.77 -14.89 8.91
CA LEU A 59 -12.30 -14.94 8.92
C LEU A 59 -11.72 -14.38 7.61
N ASN A 60 -12.34 -14.70 6.47
CA ASN A 60 -11.92 -14.16 5.18
C ASN A 60 -12.11 -12.65 5.09
N SER A 61 -13.23 -12.11 5.59
CA SER A 61 -13.44 -10.67 5.62
C SER A 61 -12.47 -9.95 6.56
N ALA A 62 -12.20 -10.53 7.74
CA ALA A 62 -11.19 -10.03 8.65
C ALA A 62 -9.79 -10.02 8.01
N LEU A 63 -9.39 -11.11 7.34
CA LEU A 63 -8.11 -11.20 6.64
C LEU A 63 -8.01 -10.21 5.48
N ALA A 64 -9.11 -9.97 4.74
CA ALA A 64 -9.14 -8.98 3.68
C ALA A 64 -8.94 -7.56 4.23
N SER A 65 -9.60 -7.23 5.35
CA SER A 65 -9.42 -5.95 6.06
C SER A 65 -7.97 -5.77 6.53
N GLU A 66 -7.42 -6.78 7.20
CA GLU A 66 -6.02 -6.81 7.65
C GLU A 66 -5.04 -6.57 6.50
N ARG A 67 -5.22 -7.26 5.37
CA ARG A 67 -4.38 -7.09 4.18
C ARG A 67 -4.49 -5.68 3.61
N SER A 68 -5.69 -5.11 3.58
CA SER A 68 -5.88 -3.74 3.09
C SER A 68 -5.18 -2.71 3.99
N ALA A 69 -5.26 -2.89 5.31
CA ALA A 69 -4.57 -2.04 6.28
C ALA A 69 -3.04 -2.18 6.15
N GLN A 70 -2.54 -3.40 5.97
CA GLN A 70 -1.11 -3.63 5.73
C GLN A 70 -0.63 -2.98 4.43
N GLN A 71 -1.43 -3.03 3.36
CA GLN A 71 -1.11 -2.36 2.10
C GLN A 71 -1.07 -0.84 2.27
N GLN A 72 -2.03 -0.25 2.99
CA GLN A 72 -2.04 1.17 3.31
C GLN A 72 -0.79 1.57 4.09
N LEU A 73 -0.43 0.82 5.13
CA LEU A 73 0.78 1.08 5.91
C LEU A 73 2.06 1.01 5.05
N GLN A 74 2.14 0.03 4.14
CA GLN A 74 3.27 -0.07 3.21
C GLN A 74 3.35 1.12 2.25
N GLN A 75 2.20 1.61 1.76
CA GLN A 75 2.13 2.80 0.91
C GLN A 75 2.55 4.06 1.67
N GLU A 76 2.08 4.23 2.91
CA GLU A 76 2.49 5.33 3.79
C GLU A 76 4.00 5.29 4.05
N HIS A 77 4.55 4.13 4.41
CA HIS A 77 5.99 3.95 4.59
C HIS A 77 6.79 4.25 3.32
N ALA A 78 6.28 3.88 2.15
CA ALA A 78 6.91 4.22 0.87
C ALA A 78 6.86 5.73 0.61
N GLY A 79 5.73 6.38 0.90
CA GLY A 79 5.55 7.83 0.80
C GLY A 79 6.51 8.59 1.71
N ILE A 80 6.58 8.22 2.99
CA ILE A 80 7.50 8.82 3.96
C ILE A 80 8.96 8.66 3.51
N ARG A 81 9.35 7.46 3.05
CA ARG A 81 10.72 7.23 2.53
C ARG A 81 11.00 8.07 1.29
N GLN A 82 10.02 8.29 0.43
CA GLN A 82 10.18 9.15 -0.73
C GLN A 82 10.36 10.60 -0.32
N GLN A 83 9.52 11.10 0.59
CA GLN A 83 9.63 12.47 1.11
C GLN A 83 10.98 12.69 1.79
N LEU A 84 11.44 11.75 2.62
CA LEU A 84 12.74 11.83 3.28
C LEU A 84 13.89 11.94 2.26
N ARG A 85 13.87 11.13 1.19
CA ARG A 85 14.86 11.21 0.12
C ARG A 85 14.84 12.57 -0.58
N THR A 86 13.65 13.08 -0.91
CA THR A 86 13.52 14.40 -1.53
C THR A 86 14.05 15.51 -0.61
N SER A 87 13.69 15.47 0.68
CA SER A 87 14.19 16.46 1.66
C SER A 87 15.69 16.38 1.84
N GLN A 88 16.29 15.19 1.86
CA GLN A 88 17.75 15.02 1.92
C GLN A 88 18.44 15.63 0.69
N GLN A 89 17.94 15.33 -0.51
CA GLN A 89 18.47 15.93 -1.74
C GLN A 89 18.37 17.45 -1.75
N GLN A 90 17.26 18.00 -1.23
CA GLN A 90 17.07 19.44 -1.14
C GLN A 90 18.01 20.08 -0.12
N ILE A 91 18.23 19.45 1.03
CA ILE A 91 19.21 19.90 2.02
C ILE A 91 20.60 19.90 1.39
N GLU A 92 21.02 18.81 0.74
CA GLU A 92 22.32 18.74 0.07
C GLU A 92 22.48 19.80 -1.01
N ALA A 93 21.44 20.06 -1.82
CA ALA A 93 21.47 21.11 -2.82
C ALA A 93 21.66 22.50 -2.18
N LEU A 94 20.87 22.81 -1.15
CA LEU A 94 20.98 24.07 -0.41
C LEU A 94 22.34 24.24 0.29
N THR A 95 22.93 23.14 0.79
CA THR A 95 24.28 23.14 1.37
C THR A 95 25.32 23.44 0.31
N ARG A 96 25.28 22.77 -0.86
CA ARG A 96 26.20 23.05 -1.98
C ARG A 96 26.08 24.49 -2.47
N GLU A 97 24.86 24.98 -2.67
CA GLU A 97 24.62 26.37 -3.09
C GLU A 97 25.17 27.38 -2.07
N ASN A 98 24.98 27.13 -0.77
CA ASN A 98 25.56 27.99 0.27
C ASN A 98 27.09 27.99 0.26
N GLU A 99 27.72 26.83 0.09
CA GLU A 99 29.19 26.73 -0.03
C GLU A 99 29.71 27.49 -1.26
N GLU A 100 29.04 27.36 -2.40
CA GLU A 100 29.36 28.11 -3.63
C GLU A 100 29.24 29.62 -3.43
N LEU A 101 28.15 30.08 -2.80
CA LEU A 101 27.96 31.50 -2.46
C LEU A 101 29.03 32.02 -1.51
N ARG A 102 29.40 31.24 -0.49
CA ARG A 102 30.49 31.59 0.43
C ARG A 102 31.84 31.65 -0.28
N LYS A 103 32.11 30.74 -1.21
CA LYS A 103 33.33 30.75 -2.03
C LYS A 103 33.37 31.95 -2.97
N TRP A 104 32.25 32.30 -3.59
CA TRP A 104 32.14 33.50 -4.42
C TRP A 104 32.35 34.78 -3.59
N ALA A 105 31.72 34.89 -2.42
CA ALA A 105 31.84 36.07 -1.55
C ALA A 105 33.26 36.24 -0.96
N SER A 106 34.01 35.14 -0.80
CA SER A 106 35.41 35.17 -0.34
C SER A 106 36.43 35.39 -1.46
N THR A 107 36.01 35.32 -2.73
CA THR A 107 36.87 35.65 -3.86
C THR A 107 37.12 37.15 -3.91
N GLU A 108 38.39 37.58 -3.98
CA GLU A 108 38.72 39.01 -4.08
C GLU A 108 38.04 39.66 -5.29
N LEU A 109 37.42 40.83 -5.08
CA LEU A 109 36.78 41.55 -6.18
C LEU A 109 37.82 41.91 -7.26
N PRO A 110 37.49 41.69 -8.55
CA PRO A 110 38.34 42.08 -9.66
C PRO A 110 38.70 43.58 -9.57
N ASP A 111 39.93 43.93 -9.95
CA ASP A 111 40.44 45.30 -9.84
C ASP A 111 39.56 46.34 -10.55
N THR A 112 38.86 45.95 -11.61
CA THR A 112 37.86 46.77 -12.30
C THR A 112 36.69 47.16 -11.39
N ALA A 113 36.15 46.21 -10.61
CA ALA A 113 35.08 46.48 -9.64
C ALA A 113 35.61 47.29 -8.44
N ARG A 114 36.84 47.02 -8.01
CA ARG A 114 37.53 47.79 -6.96
C ARG A 114 37.67 49.27 -7.35
N ARG A 115 38.15 49.54 -8.57
CA ARG A 115 38.30 50.89 -9.14
C ARG A 115 36.98 51.66 -9.27
N LEU A 116 35.86 50.98 -9.55
CA LEU A 116 34.54 51.61 -9.59
C LEU A 116 34.04 52.07 -8.22
N ARG A 117 34.49 51.38 -7.15
CA ARG A 117 34.16 51.69 -5.75
C ARG A 117 35.13 52.68 -5.13
N THR A 118 36.37 52.76 -5.61
CA THR A 118 37.34 53.77 -5.19
C THR A 118 36.91 55.15 -5.69
N ARG A 119 36.17 55.88 -4.86
CA ARG A 119 35.80 57.27 -5.13
C ARG A 119 37.04 58.16 -4.86
N PRO A 120 37.55 58.91 -5.84
CA PRO A 120 38.59 59.91 -5.57
C PRO A 120 38.03 60.97 -4.62
N ALA A 121 38.89 61.64 -3.85
CA ALA A 121 38.46 62.79 -3.04
C ALA A 121 37.96 63.90 -4.00
N ILE A 122 36.65 64.14 -4.01
CA ILE A 122 36.03 65.18 -4.82
C ILE A 122 35.87 66.41 -3.94
N THR A 123 36.75 67.39 -4.12
CA THR A 123 36.86 68.59 -3.28
C THR A 123 36.12 69.80 -3.88
N GLY A 124 35.13 69.57 -4.76
CA GLY A 124 34.34 70.65 -5.36
C GLY A 124 33.35 70.19 -6.45
N ALA A 125 32.42 71.08 -6.82
CA ALA A 125 31.36 70.80 -7.79
C ALA A 125 31.88 70.63 -9.24
N ALA A 126 32.95 71.34 -9.61
CA ALA A 126 33.59 71.20 -10.92
C ALA A 126 34.26 69.81 -11.07
N ASP A 127 34.94 69.35 -10.02
CA ASP A 127 35.58 68.04 -9.97
C ASP A 127 34.55 66.90 -9.99
N TYR A 128 33.38 67.11 -9.38
CA TYR A 128 32.27 66.15 -9.44
C TYR A 128 31.76 65.97 -10.88
N ARG A 129 31.59 67.06 -11.62
CA ARG A 129 31.14 67.02 -13.02
C ARG A 129 32.17 66.35 -13.94
N ALA A 130 33.45 66.62 -13.73
CA ALA A 130 34.55 66.01 -14.48
C ALA A 130 34.74 64.51 -14.18
N TRP A 131 34.40 64.08 -12.96
CA TRP A 131 34.43 62.67 -12.60
C TRP A 131 33.26 61.89 -13.24
N LEU A 132 32.04 62.44 -13.22
CA LEU A 132 30.87 61.82 -13.86
C LEU A 132 31.07 61.61 -15.38
N SER A 133 31.66 62.59 -16.07
CA SER A 133 31.90 62.49 -17.51
C SER A 133 32.92 61.40 -17.87
N ARG A 134 33.94 61.16 -17.02
CA ARG A 134 34.90 60.06 -17.21
C ARG A 134 34.30 58.69 -16.87
N ARG A 135 33.37 58.63 -15.92
CA ARG A 135 32.76 57.36 -15.44
C ARG A 135 31.89 56.67 -16.50
N ASN A 136 31.40 57.42 -17.49
CA ASN A 136 30.54 56.90 -18.58
C ASN A 136 31.29 56.69 -19.91
N ALA A 137 32.63 56.79 -19.90
CA ALA A 137 33.43 56.50 -21.08
C ALA A 137 33.54 54.98 -21.28
N LEU A 138 32.81 54.44 -22.27
CA LEU A 138 32.90 53.03 -22.66
C LEU A 138 34.28 52.75 -23.26
N HIS A 139 35.03 51.82 -22.68
CA HIS A 139 36.30 51.36 -23.25
C HIS A 139 36.02 50.40 -24.42
N PRO A 140 36.77 50.50 -25.55
CA PRO A 140 36.63 49.57 -26.65
C PRO A 140 37.10 48.16 -26.23
N VAL A 141 36.27 47.15 -26.47
CA VAL A 141 36.63 45.73 -26.31
C VAL A 141 37.69 45.38 -27.35
N THR A 142 38.91 45.10 -26.89
CA THR A 142 39.98 44.53 -27.72
C THR A 142 39.97 43.01 -27.58
N ASN A 143 39.20 42.34 -28.44
CA ASN A 143 39.28 40.89 -28.58
C ASN A 143 40.41 40.54 -29.56
N ARG A 144 41.60 40.19 -29.07
CA ARG A 144 42.70 39.66 -29.89
C ARG A 144 42.65 38.14 -29.83
N ALA A 145 42.20 37.51 -30.92
CA ALA A 145 42.24 36.06 -31.10
C ALA A 145 43.69 35.55 -31.23
N PRO A 146 44.04 34.38 -30.65
CA PRO A 146 45.38 33.81 -30.77
C PRO A 146 45.60 33.15 -32.14
N ASP A 147 46.75 33.51 -32.71
CA ASP A 147 47.36 33.05 -33.95
C ASP A 147 47.54 31.52 -33.98
N GLN A 148 47.04 30.84 -35.03
CA GLN A 148 47.23 29.40 -35.24
C GLN A 148 48.52 29.17 -36.04
N ARG A 149 49.50 28.50 -35.41
CA ARG A 149 50.77 28.05 -36.01
C ARG A 149 50.57 26.72 -36.77
N PRO A 150 51.04 26.56 -38.02
CA PRO A 150 51.09 25.27 -38.70
C PRO A 150 52.45 24.54 -38.48
N PRO A 151 52.48 23.21 -38.56
CA PRO A 151 53.62 22.46 -39.11
C PRO A 151 53.15 21.60 -40.30
N ALA A 152 53.74 21.67 -41.50
CA ALA A 152 55.09 21.24 -41.93
C ALA A 152 55.24 19.70 -41.90
N ASP A 153 55.21 19.14 -43.12
CA ASP A 153 55.62 17.82 -43.64
C ASP A 153 55.87 16.64 -42.67
#